data_AF-L7WAU7-F1
#
_entry.id   AF-L7WAU7-F1
#
_cell.length_a   1.000
_cell.length_b   1.000
_cell.length_c   1.000
_cell.angle_alpha   90.00
_cell.angle_beta   90.00
_cell.angle_gamma   90.00
#
_symmetry.space_group_name_H-M   'P 1'
#
loop_
_entity.id
_entity.type
_entity.pdbx_description
1 polymer ?
#
loop_
_entity_poly.entity_id
_entity_poly.type
_entity_poly.pdbx_seq_one_letter_code
_entity_poly.pdbx_strand_id
1 'polypeptide(L)' 'MPVTLLYFETYHRIDLAFYREKQVQGWSRRKKEALIEGKLDDLPELALAYRDIEDYKKIR' A
#
# COMPACT_ATOMS: atom_id res chain seq x y z
N MET A 1 -1.60 -4.15 -27.11
CA MET A 1 -0.56 -3.53 -26.27
C MET A 1 0.00 -4.59 -25.33
N PRO A 2 1.32 -4.64 -25.08
CA PRO A 2 1.91 -5.59 -24.15
C PRO A 2 1.65 -5.18 -22.69
N VAL A 3 1.51 -6.18 -21.81
CA VAL A 3 1.40 -5.99 -20.35
C VAL A 3 2.75 -6.31 -19.72
N THR A 4 3.18 -5.49 -18.76
CA THR A 4 4.45 -5.65 -18.03
C THR A 4 4.19 -5.94 -16.56
N LEU A 5 4.93 -6.90 -15.98
CA LEU A 5 4.91 -7.16 -14.54
C LEU A 5 5.71 -6.07 -13.83
N LEU A 6 5.00 -5.19 -13.10
CA LEU A 6 5.62 -4.11 -12.34
C LEU A 6 5.96 -4.49 -10.90
N TYR A 7 5.21 -5.43 -10.31
CA TYR A 7 5.34 -5.76 -8.90
C TYR A 7 4.81 -7.16 -8.59
N PHE A 8 5.50 -7.88 -7.71
CA PHE A 8 5.05 -9.15 -7.15
C PHE A 8 5.60 -9.32 -5.73
N GLU A 9 4.88 -10.05 -4.90
CA GLU A 9 5.29 -10.45 -3.55
C GLU A 9 5.14 -11.97 -3.42
N THR A 10 5.97 -12.59 -2.59
CA THR A 10 5.87 -14.03 -2.29
C THR A 10 5.76 -14.25 -0.80
N TYR A 11 5.00 -15.29 -0.43
CA TYR A 11 4.68 -15.61 0.95
C TYR A 11 4.83 -17.11 1.17
N HIS A 12 5.33 -17.49 2.34
CA HIS A 12 5.57 -18.90 2.70
C HIS A 12 4.28 -19.64 3.09
N ARG A 13 3.20 -18.92 3.40
CA ARG A 13 1.88 -19.47 3.72
C ARG A 13 0.78 -18.75 2.95
N ILE A 14 -0.27 -19.51 2.65
CA ILE A 14 -1.43 -19.05 1.87
C ILE A 14 -2.23 -17.98 2.63
N ASP A 15 -2.37 -18.09 3.95
CA ASP A 15 -3.10 -17.12 4.76
C ASP A 15 -2.45 -15.74 4.73
N LEU A 16 -1.12 -15.66 4.83
CA LEU A 16 -0.39 -14.40 4.71
C LEU A 16 -0.58 -13.76 3.32
N ALA A 17 -0.48 -14.56 2.25
CA ALA A 17 -0.73 -14.08 0.90
C ALA A 17 -2.16 -13.54 0.75
N PHE A 18 -3.14 -14.27 1.30
CA PHE A 18 -4.54 -13.89 1.27
C PHE A 18 -4.80 -12.58 2.04
N TYR A 19 -4.26 -12.45 3.26
CA TYR A 19 -4.40 -11.21 4.03
C TYR A 19 -3.76 -10.02 3.31
N ARG A 20 -2.59 -10.21 2.69
CA ARG A 20 -1.94 -9.16 1.91
C ARG A 20 -2.76 -8.75 0.70
N GLU A 21 -3.29 -9.72 -0.03
CA GLU A 21 -4.17 -9.45 -1.18
C GLU A 21 -5.39 -8.65 -0.74
N LYS A 22 -6.07 -9.09 0.32
CA LYS A 22 -7.21 -8.37 0.93
C LYS A 22 -6.83 -6.97 1.38
N GLN A 23 -5.63 -6.79 1.91
CA GLN A 23 -5.15 -5.48 2.30
C GLN A 23 -5.04 -4.54 1.08
N VAL A 24 -4.45 -4.99 -0.03
CA VAL A 24 -4.23 -4.19 -1.25
C VAL A 24 -5.51 -4.00 -2.08
N GLN A 25 -6.50 -4.89 -1.93
CA GLN A 25 -7.82 -4.71 -2.50
C GLN A 25 -8.44 -3.39 -2.02
N GLY A 26 -9.02 -2.62 -2.96
CA GLY A 26 -9.60 -1.31 -2.65
C GLY A 26 -8.58 -0.19 -2.39
N TRP A 27 -7.26 -0.44 -2.41
CA TRP A 27 -6.28 0.64 -2.32
C TRP A 27 -6.45 1.64 -3.46
N SER A 28 -6.31 2.92 -3.11
CA SER A 28 -6.21 3.99 -4.09
C SER A 28 -4.99 3.78 -5.00
N ARG A 29 -5.04 4.37 -6.19
CA ARG A 29 -3.94 4.29 -7.15
C ARG A 29 -2.60 4.73 -6.55
N ARG A 30 -2.59 5.83 -5.77
CA ARG A 30 -1.38 6.36 -5.12
C ARG A 30 -0.74 5.37 -4.15
N LYS A 31 -1.53 4.64 -3.35
CA LYS A 31 -0.99 3.60 -2.45
C LYS A 31 -0.36 2.44 -3.23
N LYS A 32 -0.97 2.04 -4.34
CA LYS A 32 -0.42 0.98 -5.22
C LYS A 32 0.86 1.43 -5.92
N GLU A 33 0.93 2.69 -6.37
CA GLU A 33 2.15 3.26 -6.95
C GLU A 33 3.28 3.31 -5.91
N ALA A 34 3.01 3.79 -4.70
CA ALA A 34 3.99 3.77 -3.60
C ALA A 34 4.49 2.34 -3.30
N LEU A 35 3.61 1.35 -3.37
CA LEU A 35 3.98 -0.05 -3.21
C LEU A 35 4.91 -0.55 -4.34
N ILE A 36 4.56 -0.27 -5.59
CA ILE A 36 5.35 -0.64 -6.77
C ILE A 36 6.75 0.02 -6.73
N GLU A 37 6.83 1.25 -6.25
CA GLU A 37 8.08 2.02 -6.12
C GLU A 37 8.90 1.66 -4.86
N GLY A 38 8.39 0.79 -3.98
CA GLY A 38 9.06 0.43 -2.73
C GLY A 38 9.04 1.51 -1.64
N LYS A 39 8.22 2.56 -1.81
CA LYS A 39 8.04 3.67 -0.86
C LYS A 39 7.06 3.31 0.25
N LEU A 40 7.39 2.28 1.02
CA LEU A 40 6.51 1.78 2.08
C LEU A 40 6.31 2.80 3.21
N ASP A 41 7.29 3.68 3.45
CA ASP A 41 7.25 4.74 4.47
C ASP A 41 6.21 5.83 4.18
N ASP A 42 5.71 5.91 2.95
CA ASP A 42 4.66 6.85 2.53
C ASP A 42 3.27 6.26 2.75
N LEU A 43 3.14 4.94 2.88
CA LEU A 43 1.84 4.26 3.00
C LEU A 43 1.03 4.70 4.23
N PRO A 44 1.63 4.93 5.42
CA PRO A 44 0.87 5.42 6.59
C PRO A 44 0.23 6.78 6.31
N GLU A 45 0.98 7.71 5.73
CA GLU A 45 0.47 9.05 5.38
C GLU A 45 -0.61 8.98 4.31
N LEU A 46 -0.41 8.16 3.28
CA LEU A 46 -1.41 7.91 2.23
C LEU A 46 -2.66 7.20 2.74
N ALA A 47 -2.62 6.59 3.93
CA ALA A 47 -3.74 5.89 4.55
C ALA A 47 -4.56 6.74 5.52
N LEU A 48 -4.10 7.95 5.85
CA LEU A 48 -4.81 8.83 6.76
C LEU A 48 -6.17 9.23 6.19
N ALA A 49 -7.19 9.18 7.05
CA ALA A 49 -8.43 9.88 6.76
C ALA A 49 -8.18 11.39 6.85
N TYR A 50 -8.92 12.17 6.06
CA TYR A 50 -8.75 13.62 6.01
C TYR A 50 -8.78 14.30 7.39
N ARG A 51 -9.66 13.82 8.27
CA ARG A 51 -9.82 14.33 9.64
C ARG A 51 -8.60 14.15 10.54
N ASP A 52 -7.73 13.18 10.25
CA ASP A 52 -6.61 12.77 11.11
C ASP A 52 -5.27 13.36 10.64
N ILE A 53 -5.26 14.11 9.51
CA ILE A 53 -4.04 14.62 8.87
C ILE A 53 -3.26 15.57 9.79
N GLU A 54 -3.95 16.51 10.43
CA GLU A 54 -3.30 17.55 11.23
C GLU A 54 -2.68 16.99 12.52
N ASP A 55 -3.23 15.93 13.07
CA ASP A 55 -2.66 15.27 14.25
C ASP A 55 -1.45 14.40 13.88
N TYR A 56 -1.49 13.73 12.72
CA TYR A 56 -0.34 12.98 12.22
C TYR A 56 0.88 13.87 11.95
N LYS A 57 0.67 15.05 11.35
CA LYS A 57 1.75 16.03 11.07
C LYS A 57 2.44 16.58 12.33
N LYS A 58 1.77 16.58 13.48
CA LYS A 58 2.36 17.06 14.74
C LYS A 58 3.33 16.08 15.37
N ILE A 59 3.22 14.79 15.03
CA ILE A 59 3.94 13.69 15.70
C ILE A 59 5.09 13.17 14.83
N ARG A 60 5.03 13.39 13.51
CA ARG A 60 6.05 12.96 12.54
C ARG A 60 7.19 13.97 12.41
#